data_AF-A0A8H8RIH7-F1
#
_entry.id   AF-A0A8H8RIH7-F1
#
_cell.length_a   1.000
_cell.length_b   1.000
_cell.length_c   1.000
_cell.angle_alpha   90.00
_cell.angle_beta   90.00
_cell.angle_gamma   90.00
#
_symmetry.space_group_name_H-M   'P 1'
#
loop_
_entity.id
_entity.type
_entity.pdbx_description
1 polymer ?
#
loop_
_entity_poly.entity_id
_entity_poly.type
_entity_poly.pdbx_seq_one_letter_code
_entity_poly.pdbx_strand_id
1 'polypeptide(L)'
;MDSASGSEVSSEEDSALALALLSKRDELTRALGGGGSVDGIAQGSANGSRGAALPYDLIAYLDRAAVHSELGYPDLAAGDAYRALLLCDECSDAGFEYHELALDALRERCAGGLPAVLRGRGRGSEELERGVGRLEIIAEGQTANANANVNANASEDEDGDEDEDDDDETRRLKRIARIASIRCFRMLAISLLLCGCLKSSYDFCIRGLGAAPEDEDLLQAKEYIQLMARRRLKLSSGEEVDVSELPDQGLVRREIYPWNTHEPNRFSQETLDFLNKELESVAPKCEVKVTELPTLLEGIGELESTNKQLGLFAKEDIEPGEEVLDEISLLAANNLLKESLCDACSSTLPPLTADSKVVDCPDCDDIMFCDTTCLERAQESYHPAICNTDIDTIAKDPDPKEKPSALYLLLIGRALAMAATQQVHPLELKEVKYIWGDFLPSASNTIPLSPNAGPPPTWTLPFSFSSNISGPLHVLEKMDIDIFTSLDTYDLWVFNTLYAKFRGTASARVNPRTGHPEVAAVHPLWCLANHDCDPNVRWEWGARMRFWCRERRIRGESGGIKKGEEVLNHYCDIELPVKERREWAIGSLGGRCMCGRCKREAGELNGHGHEHGLEKEAE
;
A
#
# COMPACT_ATOMS: atom_id res chain seq x y z
N MET A 1 -38.84 -26.28 -19.93
CA MET A 1 -39.95 -25.73 -19.14
C MET A 1 -39.94 -26.50 -17.83
N ASP A 2 -39.47 -26.02 -16.69
CA ASP A 2 -38.87 -24.78 -16.19
C ASP A 2 -37.94 -25.29 -15.06
N SER A 3 -36.72 -24.81 -14.83
CA SER A 3 -36.45 -23.57 -14.12
C SER A 3 -34.93 -23.28 -14.21
N ALA A 4 -34.55 -22.41 -15.13
CA ALA A 4 -33.26 -21.74 -15.16
C ALA A 4 -33.56 -20.25 -15.27
N SER A 5 -33.80 -19.59 -14.15
CA SER A 5 -34.08 -18.15 -14.12
C SER A 5 -33.71 -17.46 -12.80
N GLY A 6 -33.00 -18.15 -11.90
CA GLY A 6 -32.69 -17.64 -10.56
C GLY A 6 -31.27 -17.11 -10.34
N SER A 7 -30.32 -17.40 -11.24
CA SER A 7 -28.89 -17.08 -11.04
C SER A 7 -28.32 -16.02 -11.99
N GLU A 8 -28.94 -15.78 -13.15
CA GLU A 8 -28.47 -14.75 -14.10
C GLU A 8 -28.94 -13.35 -13.69
N VAL A 9 -30.15 -13.23 -13.12
CA VAL A 9 -30.72 -11.94 -12.69
C VAL A 9 -29.92 -11.33 -11.53
N SER A 10 -29.45 -12.14 -10.58
CA SER A 10 -28.64 -11.62 -9.44
C SER A 10 -27.26 -11.13 -9.88
N SER A 11 -26.63 -11.77 -10.87
CA SER A 11 -25.31 -11.34 -11.37
C SER A 11 -25.37 -10.03 -12.19
N GLU A 12 -26.47 -9.78 -12.90
CA GLU A 12 -26.65 -8.54 -13.65
C GLU A 12 -27.01 -7.36 -12.73
N GLU A 13 -27.84 -7.60 -11.71
CA GLU A 13 -28.18 -6.59 -10.69
C GLU A 13 -26.97 -6.20 -9.84
N ASP A 14 -26.15 -7.17 -9.40
CA ASP A 14 -24.91 -6.92 -8.66
C ASP A 14 -23.89 -6.14 -9.51
N SER A 15 -23.83 -6.42 -10.82
CA SER A 15 -22.95 -5.69 -11.75
C SER A 15 -23.43 -4.25 -12.00
N ALA A 16 -24.74 -4.03 -12.12
CA ALA A 16 -25.33 -2.70 -12.29
C ALA A 16 -25.13 -1.82 -11.04
N LEU A 17 -25.28 -2.40 -9.84
CA LEU A 17 -25.01 -1.70 -8.59
C LEU A 17 -23.54 -1.30 -8.47
N ALA A 18 -22.61 -2.21 -8.77
CA ALA A 18 -21.18 -1.92 -8.75
C ALA A 18 -20.80 -0.77 -9.72
N LEU A 19 -21.36 -0.76 -10.93
CA LEU A 19 -21.16 0.33 -11.89
C LEU A 19 -21.73 1.67 -11.39
N ALA A 20 -22.90 1.65 -10.76
CA ALA A 20 -23.50 2.86 -10.18
C ALA A 20 -22.63 3.42 -9.04
N LEU A 21 -22.10 2.55 -8.17
CA LEU A 21 -21.20 2.94 -7.08
C LEU A 21 -19.88 3.52 -7.61
N LEU A 22 -19.27 2.89 -8.63
CA LEU A 22 -18.07 3.42 -9.29
C LEU A 22 -18.33 4.80 -9.91
N SER A 23 -19.46 4.95 -10.62
CA SER A 23 -19.85 6.26 -11.17
C SER A 23 -20.04 7.31 -10.06
N LYS A 24 -20.60 6.93 -8.91
CA LYS A 24 -20.78 7.84 -7.78
C LYS A 24 -19.45 8.22 -7.14
N ARG A 25 -18.54 7.26 -6.99
CA ARG A 25 -17.16 7.48 -6.53
C ARG A 25 -16.43 8.50 -7.41
N ASP A 26 -16.55 8.38 -8.72
CA ASP A 26 -15.91 9.30 -9.68
C ASP A 26 -16.55 10.69 -9.70
N GLU A 27 -17.86 10.79 -9.46
CA GLU A 27 -18.54 12.06 -9.24
C GLU A 27 -18.01 12.78 -8.00
N LEU A 28 -17.94 12.07 -6.86
CA LEU A 28 -17.46 12.63 -5.60
C LEU A 28 -15.97 12.99 -5.65
N THR A 29 -15.16 12.15 -6.31
CA THR A 29 -13.74 12.45 -6.53
C THR A 29 -13.58 13.75 -7.34
N ARG A 30 -14.36 13.94 -8.40
CA ARG A 30 -14.38 15.21 -9.17
C ARG A 30 -14.88 16.40 -8.38
N ALA A 31 -15.88 16.21 -7.52
CA ALA A 31 -16.38 17.27 -6.65
C ALA A 31 -15.31 17.75 -5.67
N LEU A 32 -14.46 16.85 -5.19
CA LEU A 32 -13.32 17.15 -4.30
C LEU A 32 -12.07 17.66 -5.06
N GLY A 33 -12.16 17.92 -6.36
CA GLY A 33 -11.02 18.37 -7.19
C GLY A 33 -10.15 17.24 -7.76
N GLY A 34 -10.52 15.98 -7.51
CA GLY A 34 -9.86 14.80 -8.06
C GLY A 34 -10.24 14.49 -9.52
N GLY A 35 -9.31 14.04 -10.35
CA GLY A 35 -9.61 13.56 -11.71
C GLY A 35 -9.54 14.61 -12.83
N GLY A 36 -8.74 15.67 -12.64
CA GLY A 36 -8.27 16.50 -13.74
C GLY A 36 -7.32 15.71 -14.63
N SER A 37 -7.64 15.56 -15.92
CA SER A 37 -6.65 15.14 -16.91
C SER A 37 -5.53 16.17 -16.98
N VAL A 38 -4.28 15.69 -17.01
CA VAL A 38 -3.05 16.49 -17.16
C VAL A 38 -2.95 17.20 -18.53
N ASP A 39 -3.86 16.91 -19.47
CA ASP A 39 -3.91 17.57 -20.78
C ASP A 39 -4.85 18.78 -20.75
N GLY A 40 -4.36 19.97 -20.34
CA GLY A 40 -5.25 21.13 -20.35
C GLY A 40 -4.74 22.52 -19.97
N ILE A 41 -3.45 22.86 -20.10
CA ILE A 41 -3.06 24.28 -20.21
C ILE A 41 -3.39 24.75 -21.63
N ALA A 42 -4.68 24.99 -21.93
CA ALA A 42 -5.09 25.75 -23.11
C ALA A 42 -6.52 26.30 -22.97
N GLN A 43 -6.59 27.62 -22.81
CA GLN A 43 -7.65 28.57 -23.16
C GLN A 43 -9.01 28.03 -23.69
N GLY A 44 -10.07 28.27 -22.91
CA GLY A 44 -11.34 28.85 -23.35
C GLY A 44 -12.34 28.00 -24.16
N SER A 45 -13.49 27.66 -23.55
CA SER A 45 -14.81 28.11 -23.99
C SER A 45 -15.92 27.58 -23.06
N ALA A 46 -16.77 28.50 -22.61
CA ALA A 46 -17.95 28.26 -21.81
C ALA A 46 -19.06 27.52 -22.58
N ASN A 47 -19.56 26.41 -22.02
CA ASN A 47 -20.99 26.20 -21.74
C ASN A 47 -21.23 24.78 -21.20
N GLY A 48 -21.62 24.73 -19.93
CA GLY A 48 -21.91 23.54 -19.16
C GLY A 48 -21.45 23.80 -17.74
N SER A 49 -22.38 23.99 -16.81
CA SER A 49 -22.12 24.26 -15.39
C SER A 49 -21.38 23.09 -14.75
N ARG A 50 -20.05 23.03 -14.92
CA ARG A 50 -19.16 22.29 -14.04
C ARG A 50 -19.09 23.09 -12.75
N GLY A 51 -19.66 22.56 -11.67
CA GLY A 51 -19.48 23.15 -10.34
C GLY A 51 -17.98 23.27 -10.04
N ALA A 52 -17.60 24.33 -9.33
CA ALA A 52 -16.23 24.46 -8.84
C ALA A 52 -15.93 23.27 -7.90
N ALA A 53 -14.68 22.80 -7.91
CA ALA A 53 -14.24 21.80 -6.93
C ALA A 53 -14.30 22.38 -5.52
N LEU A 54 -14.72 21.56 -4.56
CA LEU A 54 -14.80 21.88 -3.13
C LEU A 54 -13.92 20.88 -2.35
N PRO A 55 -12.58 21.05 -2.36
CA PRO A 55 -11.66 20.10 -1.74
C PRO A 55 -11.81 20.01 -0.22
N TYR A 56 -12.25 21.08 0.44
CA TYR A 56 -12.45 21.14 1.90
C TYR A 56 -13.84 20.66 2.36
N ASP A 57 -14.55 19.91 1.51
CA ASP A 57 -15.90 19.44 1.77
C ASP A 57 -15.93 18.11 2.54
N LEU A 58 -16.05 18.21 3.87
CA LEU A 58 -16.11 17.05 4.76
C LEU A 58 -17.29 16.10 4.45
N ILE A 59 -18.40 16.64 3.91
CA ILE A 59 -19.58 15.83 3.58
C ILE A 59 -19.31 14.98 2.35
N ALA A 60 -18.65 15.55 1.33
CA ALA A 60 -18.25 14.80 0.14
C ALA A 60 -17.24 13.69 0.47
N TYR A 61 -16.30 13.92 1.40
CA TYR A 61 -15.43 12.85 1.91
C TYR A 61 -16.21 11.75 2.63
N LEU A 62 -17.17 12.09 3.51
CA LEU A 62 -18.02 11.10 4.18
C LEU A 62 -18.89 10.29 3.20
N ASP A 63 -19.46 10.94 2.18
CA ASP A 63 -20.18 10.26 1.10
C ASP A 63 -19.26 9.32 0.32
N ARG A 64 -18.03 9.76 0.02
CA ARG A 64 -17.03 8.95 -0.71
C ARG A 64 -16.57 7.76 0.12
N ALA A 65 -16.38 7.95 1.42
CA ALA A 65 -16.08 6.89 2.37
C ALA A 65 -17.18 5.82 2.39
N ALA A 66 -18.46 6.23 2.37
CA ALA A 66 -19.59 5.31 2.35
C ALA A 66 -19.61 4.50 1.04
N VAL A 67 -19.36 5.16 -0.09
CA VAL A 67 -19.25 4.48 -1.40
C VAL A 67 -18.07 3.49 -1.42
N HIS A 68 -16.92 3.86 -0.88
CA HIS A 68 -15.78 2.93 -0.74
C HIS A 68 -16.11 1.72 0.15
N SER A 69 -16.82 1.93 1.27
CA SER A 69 -17.31 0.85 2.13
C SER A 69 -18.23 -0.10 1.35
N GLU A 70 -19.20 0.44 0.59
CA GLU A 70 -20.13 -0.36 -0.23
C GLU A 70 -19.44 -1.12 -1.37
N LEU A 71 -18.36 -0.57 -1.93
CA LEU A 71 -17.50 -1.22 -2.92
C LEU A 71 -16.54 -2.27 -2.31
N GLY A 72 -16.49 -2.39 -0.98
CA GLY A 72 -15.62 -3.33 -0.28
C GLY A 72 -14.16 -2.87 -0.22
N TYR A 73 -13.93 -1.56 -0.08
CA TYR A 73 -12.63 -0.92 0.14
C TYR A 73 -12.58 -0.23 1.52
N PRO A 74 -12.54 -0.98 2.63
CA PRO A 74 -12.53 -0.40 3.97
C PRO A 74 -11.27 0.45 4.23
N ASP A 75 -10.16 0.13 3.59
CA ASP A 75 -8.93 0.93 3.62
C ASP A 75 -9.16 2.35 3.07
N LEU A 76 -9.79 2.44 1.89
CA LEU A 76 -10.12 3.73 1.27
C LEU A 76 -11.20 4.49 2.04
N ALA A 77 -12.20 3.77 2.58
CA ALA A 77 -13.21 4.35 3.44
C ALA A 77 -12.61 4.96 4.72
N ALA A 78 -11.63 4.28 5.34
CA ALA A 78 -10.90 4.81 6.49
C ALA A 78 -10.10 6.07 6.14
N GLY A 79 -9.44 6.10 4.98
CA GLY A 79 -8.71 7.28 4.50
C GLY A 79 -9.60 8.51 4.31
N ASP A 80 -10.76 8.33 3.69
CA ASP A 80 -11.73 9.40 3.48
C ASP A 80 -12.38 9.87 4.80
N ALA A 81 -12.75 8.93 5.67
CA ALA A 81 -13.28 9.27 6.99
C ALA A 81 -12.25 10.02 7.85
N TYR A 82 -10.95 9.74 7.69
CA TYR A 82 -9.90 10.48 8.37
C TYR A 82 -9.74 11.90 7.82
N ARG A 83 -9.72 12.10 6.50
CA ARG A 83 -9.72 13.46 5.91
C ARG A 83 -10.96 14.26 6.33
N ALA A 84 -12.14 13.63 6.33
CA ALA A 84 -13.35 14.27 6.83
C ALA A 84 -13.24 14.65 8.32
N LEU A 85 -12.61 13.81 9.15
CA LEU A 85 -12.36 14.13 10.56
C LEU A 85 -11.44 15.34 10.72
N LEU A 86 -10.36 15.44 9.95
CA LEU A 86 -9.48 16.62 9.95
C LEU A 86 -10.27 17.89 9.61
N LEU A 87 -11.13 17.84 8.58
CA LEU A 87 -11.99 18.98 8.23
C LEU A 87 -13.08 19.30 9.27
N CYS A 88 -13.48 18.32 10.10
CA CYS A 88 -14.36 18.59 11.24
C CYS A 88 -13.61 19.41 12.31
N ASP A 89 -12.33 19.10 12.53
CA ASP A 89 -11.47 19.85 13.45
C ASP A 89 -11.24 21.28 12.89
N GLU A 90 -10.97 21.41 11.59
CA GLU A 90 -10.89 22.72 10.90
C GLU A 90 -12.18 23.54 11.07
N CYS A 91 -13.37 22.95 10.93
CA CYS A 91 -14.63 23.67 11.16
C CYS A 91 -14.82 24.10 12.63
N SER A 92 -14.14 23.44 13.58
CA SER A 92 -14.34 23.64 15.01
C SER A 92 -13.38 24.66 15.62
N ASP A 93 -12.15 24.78 15.08
CA ASP A 93 -11.10 25.66 15.59
C ASP A 93 -10.79 26.79 14.60
N ALA A 94 -11.08 28.03 14.99
CA ALA A 94 -10.83 29.23 14.16
C ALA A 94 -9.34 29.55 13.98
N GLY A 95 -8.45 28.92 14.75
CA GLY A 95 -7.00 29.05 14.64
C GLY A 95 -6.36 28.16 13.58
N PHE A 96 -7.12 27.25 12.96
CA PHE A 96 -6.58 26.32 11.97
C PHE A 96 -6.53 26.94 10.56
N GLU A 97 -5.62 26.41 9.73
CA GLU A 97 -5.24 27.00 8.44
C GLU A 97 -6.41 27.03 7.44
N TYR A 98 -7.27 26.02 7.46
CA TYR A 98 -8.34 25.83 6.49
C TYR A 98 -9.74 26.11 7.06
N HIS A 99 -9.83 26.71 8.26
CA HIS A 99 -11.08 26.96 8.98
C HIS A 99 -12.18 27.57 8.10
N GLU A 100 -11.91 28.73 7.50
CA GLU A 100 -12.88 29.46 6.67
C GLU A 100 -13.33 28.65 5.46
N LEU A 101 -12.40 27.93 4.81
CA LEU A 101 -12.67 27.13 3.62
C LEU A 101 -13.55 25.91 3.94
N ALA A 102 -13.27 25.24 5.06
CA ALA A 102 -14.05 24.09 5.53
C ALA A 102 -15.44 24.54 6.00
N LEU A 103 -15.54 25.65 6.73
CA LEU A 103 -16.80 26.19 7.22
C LEU A 103 -17.71 26.67 6.08
N ASP A 104 -17.14 27.35 5.08
CA ASP A 104 -17.86 27.77 3.87
C ASP A 104 -18.42 26.57 3.09
N ALA A 105 -17.59 25.53 2.88
CA ALA A 105 -18.02 24.30 2.22
C ALA A 105 -19.15 23.60 3.00
N LEU A 106 -19.04 23.53 4.33
CA LEU A 106 -20.08 22.96 5.19
C LEU A 106 -21.37 23.80 5.13
N ARG A 107 -21.27 25.13 5.10
CA ARG A 107 -22.42 26.05 4.97
C ARG A 107 -23.19 25.77 3.68
N GLU A 108 -22.48 25.66 2.55
CA GLU A 108 -23.10 25.34 1.25
C GLU A 108 -23.84 24.00 1.29
N ARG A 109 -23.20 22.96 1.85
CA ARG A 109 -23.81 21.62 1.97
C ARG A 109 -25.03 21.59 2.89
N CYS A 110 -25.05 22.43 3.93
CA CYS A 110 -26.11 22.45 4.93
C CYS A 110 -27.25 23.44 4.62
N ALA A 111 -27.18 24.17 3.49
CA ALA A 111 -28.20 25.12 3.07
C ALA A 111 -29.58 24.46 2.88
N GLY A 112 -29.61 23.20 2.45
CA GLY A 112 -30.82 22.38 2.28
C GLY A 112 -31.27 21.61 3.54
N GLY A 113 -30.64 21.86 4.70
CA GLY A 113 -30.82 21.07 5.92
C GLY A 113 -29.69 20.06 6.16
N LEU A 114 -29.85 19.21 7.17
CA LEU A 114 -28.81 18.24 7.55
C LEU A 114 -28.54 17.24 6.38
N PRO A 115 -27.29 17.07 5.91
CA PRO A 115 -26.96 16.12 4.84
C PRO A 115 -27.36 14.68 5.16
N ALA A 116 -27.72 13.91 4.13
CA ALA A 116 -28.24 12.55 4.31
C ALA A 116 -27.25 11.59 4.99
N VAL A 117 -25.96 11.71 4.69
CA VAL A 117 -24.89 10.92 5.31
C VAL A 117 -24.75 11.13 6.83
N LEU A 118 -25.32 12.23 7.34
CA LEU A 118 -25.39 12.57 8.77
C LEU A 118 -26.75 12.24 9.41
N ARG A 119 -27.76 11.78 8.65
CA ARG A 119 -29.10 11.48 9.19
C ARG A 119 -29.18 10.05 9.73
N GLY A 120 -29.63 9.90 10.98
CA GLY A 120 -30.06 8.63 11.56
C GLY A 120 -28.96 7.73 12.17
N ARG A 121 -29.37 6.57 12.72
CA ARG A 121 -28.43 5.46 13.03
C ARG A 121 -27.67 5.12 11.76
N GLY A 122 -26.35 4.97 11.86
CA GLY A 122 -25.55 4.73 10.67
C GLY A 122 -25.94 3.42 10.01
N ARG A 123 -25.82 3.35 8.68
CA ARG A 123 -25.63 2.07 7.96
C ARG A 123 -24.49 1.20 8.54
N GLY A 124 -23.72 1.73 9.49
CA GLY A 124 -22.69 1.02 10.25
C GLY A 124 -23.20 -0.27 10.89
N SER A 125 -24.41 -0.32 11.46
CA SER A 125 -24.94 -1.57 12.03
C SER A 125 -25.21 -2.64 10.96
N GLU A 126 -25.76 -2.25 9.80
CA GLU A 126 -25.95 -3.16 8.65
C GLU A 126 -24.62 -3.55 7.99
N GLU A 127 -23.65 -2.63 7.88
CA GLU A 127 -22.30 -2.87 7.37
C GLU A 127 -21.48 -3.77 8.29
N LEU A 128 -21.70 -3.65 9.60
CA LEU A 128 -21.06 -4.44 10.65
C LEU A 128 -21.71 -5.82 10.78
N GLU A 129 -23.03 -5.95 10.66
CA GLU A 129 -23.70 -7.26 10.52
C GLU A 129 -23.25 -7.98 9.24
N ARG A 130 -23.15 -7.24 8.12
CA ARG A 130 -22.61 -7.75 6.86
C ARG A 130 -21.12 -8.10 6.97
N GLY A 131 -20.30 -7.25 7.59
CA GLY A 131 -18.85 -7.40 7.68
C GLY A 131 -18.40 -8.44 8.73
N VAL A 132 -19.02 -8.45 9.91
CA VAL A 132 -18.74 -9.40 10.99
C VAL A 132 -19.30 -10.78 10.67
N GLY A 133 -20.52 -10.87 10.12
CA GLY A 133 -21.04 -12.14 9.60
C GLY A 133 -20.15 -12.75 8.51
N ARG A 134 -19.29 -11.95 7.86
CA ARG A 134 -18.29 -12.38 6.86
C ARG A 134 -16.92 -12.71 7.46
N LEU A 135 -16.53 -12.12 8.60
CA LEU A 135 -15.34 -12.52 9.39
C LEU A 135 -15.55 -13.86 10.12
N GLU A 136 -16.80 -14.21 10.45
CA GLU A 136 -17.16 -15.50 11.07
C GLU A 136 -17.01 -16.71 10.13
N ILE A 137 -17.02 -16.52 8.80
CA ILE A 137 -16.85 -17.61 7.81
C ILE A 137 -15.38 -18.08 7.73
N ILE A 138 -14.42 -17.28 8.20
CA ILE A 138 -12.98 -17.60 8.18
C ILE A 138 -12.58 -18.49 9.38
N ALA A 139 -13.42 -18.57 10.40
CA ALA A 139 -13.16 -19.33 11.61
C ALA A 139 -14.48 -19.94 12.08
N GLU A 140 -14.87 -21.09 11.52
CA GLU A 140 -16.09 -21.79 11.89
C GLU A 140 -16.22 -21.99 13.41
N GLY A 141 -17.41 -21.66 13.95
CA GLY A 141 -17.95 -22.34 15.11
C GLY A 141 -18.69 -21.48 16.17
N GLN A 142 -20.00 -21.33 15.96
CA GLN A 142 -21.07 -21.13 16.96
C GLN A 142 -21.50 -19.70 17.35
N THR A 143 -22.73 -19.39 16.93
CA THR A 143 -23.60 -18.27 17.33
C THR A 143 -24.38 -18.54 18.62
N ALA A 144 -24.68 -17.50 19.40
CA ALA A 144 -25.91 -17.44 20.21
C ALA A 144 -26.38 -15.99 20.51
N ASN A 145 -27.60 -15.69 20.04
CA ASN A 145 -28.59 -14.65 20.38
C ASN A 145 -28.44 -13.79 21.65
N ALA A 146 -28.83 -12.51 21.52
CA ALA A 146 -29.82 -11.86 22.41
C ALA A 146 -30.53 -10.66 21.76
N ASN A 147 -31.83 -10.52 22.08
CA ASN A 147 -32.80 -9.57 21.53
C ASN A 147 -32.65 -8.13 22.03
N ALA A 148 -33.11 -7.22 21.17
CA ALA A 148 -33.34 -5.78 21.37
C ALA A 148 -34.24 -5.43 22.57
N ASN A 149 -34.05 -4.21 23.12
CA ASN A 149 -35.06 -3.14 23.16
C ASN A 149 -34.51 -1.88 23.88
N VAL A 150 -34.42 -0.70 23.24
CA VAL A 150 -34.30 0.59 23.97
C VAL A 150 -34.99 1.74 23.22
N ASN A 151 -35.81 2.48 23.97
CA ASN A 151 -36.44 3.75 23.64
C ASN A 151 -35.40 4.88 23.52
N ALA A 152 -35.45 5.65 22.43
CA ALA A 152 -34.70 6.89 22.30
C ALA A 152 -35.39 8.02 23.08
N ASN A 153 -34.70 8.57 24.08
CA ASN A 153 -34.90 9.94 24.54
C ASN A 153 -33.51 10.60 24.51
N ALA A 154 -33.35 11.59 23.65
CA ALA A 154 -32.16 12.42 23.60
C ALA A 154 -32.06 13.24 24.89
N SER A 155 -30.99 13.02 25.66
CA SER A 155 -30.52 13.99 26.66
C SER A 155 -29.67 15.03 25.96
N GLU A 156 -30.04 16.29 26.18
CA GLU A 156 -29.18 17.45 26.02
C GLU A 156 -28.16 17.39 27.16
N ASP A 157 -26.86 17.25 26.90
CA ASP A 157 -25.83 17.55 27.90
C ASP A 157 -24.48 17.93 27.28
N GLU A 158 -23.98 19.05 27.84
CA GLU A 158 -22.61 19.55 28.02
C GLU A 158 -21.84 20.16 26.83
N ASP A 159 -22.10 21.47 26.68
CA ASP A 159 -21.29 22.58 26.18
C ASP A 159 -19.77 22.31 26.09
N GLY A 160 -19.25 22.24 24.86
CA GLY A 160 -17.84 22.45 24.57
C GLY A 160 -17.62 23.91 24.18
N ASP A 161 -16.61 24.55 24.78
CA ASP A 161 -16.11 25.92 24.58
C ASP A 161 -16.81 26.68 23.43
N GLU A 162 -17.96 27.28 23.73
CA GLU A 162 -18.60 28.21 22.81
C GLU A 162 -17.80 29.51 22.86
N ASP A 163 -17.10 29.84 21.77
CA ASP A 163 -16.54 31.17 21.59
C ASP A 163 -17.69 32.18 21.64
N GLU A 164 -17.74 33.02 22.69
CA GLU A 164 -18.82 33.99 22.92
C GLU A 164 -19.03 34.96 21.72
N ASP A 165 -18.03 35.04 20.83
CA ASP A 165 -18.00 35.90 19.63
C ASP A 165 -18.62 35.26 18.37
N ASP A 166 -18.93 33.95 18.37
CA ASP A 166 -19.51 33.27 17.21
C ASP A 166 -20.97 33.71 16.96
N ASP A 167 -21.36 33.91 15.70
CA ASP A 167 -22.76 34.11 15.33
C ASP A 167 -23.58 32.80 15.40
N ASP A 168 -24.92 32.92 15.39
CA ASP A 168 -25.81 31.77 15.51
C ASP A 168 -25.66 30.74 14.36
N GLU A 169 -25.22 31.19 13.18
CA GLU A 169 -24.98 30.31 12.03
C GLU A 169 -23.68 29.52 12.21
N THR A 170 -22.59 30.15 12.63
CA THR A 170 -21.32 29.49 12.97
C THR A 170 -21.51 28.48 14.09
N ARG A 171 -22.22 28.83 15.17
CA ARG A 171 -22.56 27.86 16.25
C ARG A 171 -23.37 26.67 15.71
N ARG A 172 -24.30 26.91 14.76
CA ARG A 172 -25.04 25.82 14.10
C ARG A 172 -24.13 24.93 13.27
N LEU A 173 -23.18 25.49 12.54
CA LEU A 173 -22.24 24.74 11.70
C LEU A 173 -21.25 23.93 12.55
N LYS A 174 -20.70 24.50 13.64
CA LYS A 174 -19.88 23.77 14.63
C LYS A 174 -20.63 22.57 15.22
N ARG A 175 -21.92 22.72 15.56
CA ARG A 175 -22.77 21.58 15.98
C ARG A 175 -22.92 20.50 14.89
N ILE A 176 -23.02 20.89 13.62
CA ILE A 176 -23.08 19.92 12.51
C ILE A 176 -21.73 19.22 12.31
N ALA A 177 -20.62 19.96 12.41
CA ALA A 177 -19.27 19.40 12.37
C ALA A 177 -19.06 18.37 13.50
N ARG A 178 -19.59 18.63 14.70
CA ARG A 178 -19.59 17.66 15.82
C ARG A 178 -20.37 16.38 15.51
N ILE A 179 -21.52 16.48 14.84
CA ILE A 179 -22.27 15.30 14.38
C ILE A 179 -21.46 14.54 13.32
N ALA A 180 -20.82 15.27 12.40
CA ALA A 180 -19.96 14.68 11.38
C ALA A 180 -18.73 13.99 11.98
N SER A 181 -18.10 14.55 13.02
CA SER A 181 -16.95 13.91 13.69
C SER A 181 -17.34 12.58 14.34
N ILE A 182 -18.52 12.49 14.96
CA ILE A 182 -19.07 11.22 15.48
C ILE A 182 -19.26 10.21 14.34
N ARG A 183 -19.77 10.66 13.18
CA ARG A 183 -19.89 9.81 11.99
C ARG A 183 -18.52 9.32 11.48
N CYS A 184 -17.50 10.19 11.47
CA CYS A 184 -16.13 9.82 11.13
C CYS A 184 -15.60 8.74 12.10
N PHE A 185 -15.78 8.90 13.42
CA PHE A 185 -15.35 7.90 14.40
C PHE A 185 -16.01 6.53 14.18
N ARG A 186 -17.33 6.51 13.88
CA ARG A 186 -18.03 5.26 13.53
C ARG A 186 -17.39 4.58 12.31
N MET A 187 -17.16 5.34 11.24
CA MET A 187 -16.59 4.80 10.00
C MET A 187 -15.14 4.34 10.18
N LEU A 188 -14.32 5.09 10.90
CA LEU A 188 -12.94 4.73 11.21
C LEU A 188 -12.88 3.46 12.06
N ALA A 189 -13.66 3.37 13.14
CA ALA A 189 -13.70 2.20 14.00
C ALA A 189 -14.03 0.93 13.22
N ILE A 190 -15.10 0.96 12.42
CA ILE A 190 -15.56 -0.20 11.64
C ILE A 190 -14.58 -0.52 10.49
N SER A 191 -14.15 0.48 9.73
CA SER A 191 -13.28 0.25 8.57
C SER A 191 -11.92 -0.31 8.98
N LEU A 192 -11.32 0.24 10.04
CA LEU A 192 -10.05 -0.26 10.58
C LEU A 192 -10.19 -1.65 11.21
N LEU A 193 -11.34 -1.96 11.83
CA LEU A 193 -11.65 -3.32 12.29
C LEU A 193 -11.66 -4.30 11.11
N LEU A 194 -12.30 -3.95 10.00
CA LEU A 194 -12.36 -4.77 8.79
C LEU A 194 -10.97 -4.97 8.19
N CYS A 195 -10.13 -3.93 8.16
CA CYS A 195 -8.72 -4.06 7.74
C CYS A 195 -7.89 -4.94 8.69
N GLY A 196 -8.33 -5.13 9.94
CA GLY A 196 -7.60 -5.88 10.98
C GLY A 196 -6.68 -5.03 11.86
N CYS A 197 -6.76 -3.70 11.78
CA CYS A 197 -6.02 -2.74 12.60
C CYS A 197 -6.72 -2.54 13.94
N LEU A 198 -6.64 -3.56 14.82
CA LEU A 198 -7.46 -3.61 16.05
C LEU A 198 -7.15 -2.48 17.03
N LYS A 199 -5.86 -2.11 17.18
CA LYS A 199 -5.46 -1.02 18.09
C LYS A 199 -6.03 0.32 17.63
N SER A 200 -5.77 0.72 16.38
CA SER A 200 -6.28 1.97 15.83
C SER A 200 -7.82 2.00 15.79
N SER A 201 -8.45 0.88 15.44
CA SER A 201 -9.91 0.72 15.50
C SER A 201 -10.46 0.99 16.90
N TYR A 202 -9.83 0.40 17.93
CA TYR A 202 -10.19 0.62 19.33
C TYR A 202 -10.00 2.10 19.74
N ASP A 203 -8.86 2.70 19.40
CA ASP A 203 -8.53 4.07 19.79
C ASP A 203 -9.52 5.08 19.21
N PHE A 204 -9.87 4.96 17.92
CA PHE A 204 -10.91 5.80 17.31
C PHE A 204 -12.30 5.53 17.88
N CYS A 205 -12.62 4.28 18.21
CA CYS A 205 -13.89 3.94 18.83
C CYS A 205 -14.04 4.59 20.22
N ILE A 206 -12.98 4.56 21.04
CA ILE A 206 -12.99 5.19 22.37
C ILE A 206 -13.03 6.70 22.27
N ARG A 207 -12.30 7.32 21.34
CA ARG A 207 -12.40 8.77 21.08
C ARG A 207 -13.83 9.18 20.70
N GLY A 208 -14.48 8.40 19.83
CA GLY A 208 -15.88 8.60 19.47
C GLY A 208 -16.82 8.47 20.67
N LEU A 209 -16.65 7.46 21.52
CA LEU A 209 -17.46 7.29 22.74
C LEU A 209 -17.17 8.37 23.79
N GLY A 210 -15.96 8.93 23.82
CA GLY A 210 -15.68 10.12 24.61
C GLY A 210 -16.45 11.34 24.13
N ALA A 211 -16.73 11.42 22.82
CA ALA A 211 -17.51 12.49 22.22
C ALA A 211 -19.04 12.27 22.29
N ALA A 212 -19.48 11.02 22.26
CA ALA A 212 -20.88 10.59 22.33
C ALA A 212 -20.99 9.24 23.08
N PRO A 213 -21.12 9.25 24.42
CA PRO A 213 -21.06 8.04 25.25
C PRO A 213 -22.17 7.01 24.99
N GLU A 214 -23.35 7.47 24.55
CA GLU A 214 -24.53 6.65 24.29
C GLU A 214 -24.66 6.23 22.82
N ASP A 215 -23.62 6.44 22.02
CA ASP A 215 -23.63 6.13 20.60
C ASP A 215 -23.67 4.61 20.36
N GLU A 216 -24.85 4.12 19.96
CA GLU A 216 -25.09 2.67 19.81
C GLU A 216 -24.19 2.01 18.76
N ASP A 217 -23.86 2.69 17.65
CA ASP A 217 -23.01 2.14 16.59
C ASP A 217 -21.57 1.96 17.10
N LEU A 218 -21.07 2.93 17.88
CA LEU A 218 -19.74 2.84 18.51
C LEU A 218 -19.70 1.82 19.64
N LEU A 219 -20.75 1.72 20.46
CA LEU A 219 -20.86 0.67 21.48
C LEU A 219 -20.84 -0.71 20.83
N GLN A 220 -21.58 -0.89 19.74
CA GLN A 220 -21.58 -2.13 18.97
C GLN A 220 -20.20 -2.41 18.34
N ALA A 221 -19.56 -1.42 17.73
CA ALA A 221 -18.21 -1.56 17.18
C ALA A 221 -17.21 -1.98 18.27
N LYS A 222 -17.28 -1.39 19.46
CA LYS A 222 -16.44 -1.74 20.62
C LYS A 222 -16.59 -3.20 21.02
N GLU A 223 -17.82 -3.73 21.05
CA GLU A 223 -18.07 -5.15 21.36
C GLU A 223 -17.38 -6.07 20.33
N TYR A 224 -17.48 -5.76 19.04
CA TYR A 224 -16.83 -6.56 18.00
C TYR A 224 -15.31 -6.45 18.01
N ILE A 225 -14.77 -5.26 18.27
CA ILE A 225 -13.32 -5.07 18.44
C ILE A 225 -12.82 -5.93 19.60
N GLN A 226 -13.51 -5.93 20.74
CA GLN A 226 -13.16 -6.76 21.90
C GLN A 226 -13.28 -8.25 21.59
N LEU A 227 -14.30 -8.67 20.84
CA LEU A 227 -14.46 -10.06 20.40
C LEU A 227 -13.28 -10.50 19.52
N MET A 228 -12.90 -9.69 18.54
CA MET A 228 -11.75 -9.98 17.66
C MET A 228 -10.43 -9.96 18.42
N ALA A 229 -10.23 -9.00 19.32
CA ALA A 229 -9.07 -8.89 20.18
C ALA A 229 -8.85 -10.15 21.02
N ARG A 230 -9.89 -10.64 21.71
CA ARG A 230 -9.84 -11.87 22.50
C ARG A 230 -9.42 -13.07 21.66
N ARG A 231 -9.96 -13.20 20.44
CA ARG A 231 -9.60 -14.28 19.51
C ARG A 231 -8.14 -14.17 19.07
N ARG A 232 -7.68 -12.98 18.67
CA ARG A 232 -6.29 -12.74 18.21
C ARG A 232 -5.26 -12.98 19.31
N LEU A 233 -5.56 -12.54 20.53
CA LEU A 233 -4.70 -12.69 21.71
C LEU A 233 -4.84 -14.05 22.40
N LYS A 234 -5.75 -14.92 21.91
CA LYS A 234 -6.04 -16.26 22.49
C LYS A 234 -6.42 -16.20 23.97
N LEU A 235 -7.20 -15.19 24.36
CA LEU A 235 -7.65 -14.97 25.73
C LEU A 235 -8.83 -15.88 26.08
N SER A 236 -8.88 -16.31 27.34
CA SER A 236 -9.98 -17.07 27.94
C SER A 236 -11.19 -16.19 28.26
N SER A 237 -12.34 -16.82 28.50
CA SER A 237 -13.54 -16.12 28.96
C SER A 237 -13.28 -15.47 30.33
N GLY A 238 -13.35 -14.14 30.39
CA GLY A 238 -13.15 -13.34 31.61
C GLY A 238 -11.80 -12.65 31.75
N GLU A 239 -10.80 -12.96 30.92
CA GLU A 239 -9.54 -12.19 30.91
C GLU A 239 -9.76 -10.81 30.28
N GLU A 240 -9.15 -9.75 30.82
CA GLU A 240 -9.28 -8.41 30.23
C GLU A 240 -8.42 -8.29 28.96
N VAL A 241 -8.90 -7.49 28.01
CA VAL A 241 -8.13 -7.18 26.80
C VAL A 241 -7.15 -6.08 27.14
N ASP A 242 -5.85 -6.39 27.10
CA ASP A 242 -4.81 -5.37 27.15
C ASP A 242 -4.72 -4.66 25.80
N VAL A 243 -5.09 -3.37 25.78
CA VAL A 243 -5.11 -2.53 24.58
C VAL A 243 -3.71 -2.33 24.02
N SER A 244 -2.67 -2.34 24.87
CA SER A 244 -1.29 -2.14 24.44
C SER A 244 -0.73 -3.31 23.61
N GLU A 245 -1.30 -4.50 23.78
CA GLU A 245 -0.94 -5.73 23.06
C GLU A 245 -1.77 -5.92 21.78
N LEU A 246 -2.73 -5.04 21.48
CA LEU A 246 -3.54 -5.17 20.27
C LEU A 246 -2.69 -5.03 19.01
N PRO A 247 -2.82 -5.95 18.05
CA PRO A 247 -2.14 -5.81 16.77
C PRO A 247 -2.76 -4.64 16.00
N ASP A 248 -1.92 -3.84 15.36
CA ASP A 248 -2.36 -2.73 14.52
C ASP A 248 -2.07 -2.95 13.03
N GLN A 249 -1.46 -4.09 12.71
CA GLN A 249 -1.16 -4.48 11.34
C GLN A 249 -2.20 -5.46 10.83
N GLY A 250 -2.90 -5.00 9.80
CA GLY A 250 -3.92 -5.72 9.07
C GLY A 250 -3.49 -6.11 7.65
N LEU A 251 -4.46 -6.55 6.86
CA LEU A 251 -4.30 -6.88 5.45
C LEU A 251 -5.45 -6.26 4.65
N VAL A 252 -5.15 -5.77 3.45
CA VAL A 252 -6.12 -5.17 2.53
C VAL A 252 -5.92 -5.72 1.12
N ARG A 253 -6.81 -5.31 0.21
CA ARG A 253 -6.79 -5.74 -1.19
C ARG A 253 -5.47 -5.37 -1.84
N ARG A 254 -4.90 -6.30 -2.60
CA ARG A 254 -3.71 -6.06 -3.43
C ARG A 254 -4.10 -6.28 -4.88
N GLU A 255 -4.58 -5.23 -5.53
CA GLU A 255 -5.07 -5.30 -6.90
C GLU A 255 -4.77 -4.02 -7.67
N ILE A 256 -4.99 -4.06 -8.98
CA ILE A 256 -5.09 -2.86 -9.79
C ILE A 256 -6.50 -2.30 -9.57
N TYR A 257 -6.61 -1.16 -8.90
CA TYR A 257 -7.90 -0.51 -8.67
C TYR A 257 -8.62 -0.24 -10.00
N PRO A 258 -9.95 -0.43 -10.09
CA PRO A 258 -10.69 -0.27 -11.36
C PRO A 258 -10.55 1.11 -12.02
N TRP A 259 -10.30 2.15 -11.23
CA TRP A 259 -10.09 3.53 -11.69
C TRP A 259 -8.61 3.91 -11.83
N ASN A 260 -7.67 2.99 -11.64
CA ASN A 260 -6.25 3.25 -11.85
C ASN A 260 -5.93 3.27 -13.35
N THR A 261 -5.71 4.46 -13.90
CA THR A 261 -5.34 4.68 -15.32
C THR A 261 -3.84 4.72 -15.57
N HIS A 262 -3.00 4.57 -14.53
CA HIS A 262 -1.54 4.72 -14.61
C HIS A 262 -0.81 3.38 -14.79
N GLU A 263 -1.44 2.26 -14.45
CA GLU A 263 -0.80 0.95 -14.55
C GLU A 263 -0.57 0.57 -16.02
N PRO A 264 0.68 0.34 -16.46
CA PRO A 264 0.98 0.08 -17.86
C PRO A 264 0.67 -1.37 -18.23
N ASN A 265 0.47 -1.62 -19.53
CA ASN A 265 0.69 -2.96 -20.06
C ASN A 265 2.20 -3.24 -20.09
N ARG A 266 2.69 -3.93 -19.05
CA ARG A 266 4.11 -4.28 -18.89
C ARG A 266 4.68 -5.12 -20.04
N PHE A 267 3.82 -5.81 -20.80
CA PHE A 267 4.23 -6.71 -21.88
C PHE A 267 4.05 -6.10 -23.27
N SER A 268 3.65 -4.84 -23.37
CA SER A 268 3.54 -4.14 -24.65
C SER A 268 4.91 -3.85 -25.24
N GLN A 269 4.99 -3.72 -26.57
CA GLN A 269 6.23 -3.37 -27.25
C GLN A 269 6.74 -1.99 -26.80
N GLU A 270 5.84 -1.03 -26.56
CA GLU A 270 6.18 0.30 -26.05
C GLU A 270 6.91 0.23 -24.70
N THR A 271 6.40 -0.56 -23.75
CA THR A 271 7.08 -0.78 -22.46
C THR A 271 8.44 -1.45 -22.65
N LEU A 272 8.53 -2.47 -23.51
CA LEU A 272 9.79 -3.16 -23.77
C LEU A 272 10.83 -2.23 -24.41
N ASP A 273 10.43 -1.39 -25.36
CA ASP A 273 11.30 -0.42 -26.02
C ASP A 273 11.81 0.61 -25.02
N PHE A 274 10.93 1.11 -24.14
CA PHE A 274 11.30 2.03 -23.07
C PHE A 274 12.32 1.40 -22.11
N LEU A 275 12.03 0.20 -21.58
CA LEU A 275 12.92 -0.46 -20.62
C LEU A 275 14.26 -0.84 -21.25
N ASN A 276 14.26 -1.31 -22.50
CA ASN A 276 15.50 -1.62 -23.22
C ASN A 276 16.35 -0.38 -23.45
N LYS A 277 15.73 0.78 -23.72
CA LYS A 277 16.44 2.06 -23.83
C LYS A 277 17.08 2.48 -22.50
N GLU A 278 16.36 2.37 -21.39
CA GLU A 278 16.94 2.67 -20.06
C GLU A 278 18.11 1.72 -19.72
N LEU A 279 18.00 0.43 -20.10
CA LEU A 279 19.05 -0.57 -19.90
C LEU A 279 20.36 -0.28 -20.65
N GLU A 280 20.34 0.42 -21.78
CA GLU A 280 21.56 0.66 -22.59
C GLU A 280 22.69 1.31 -21.78
N SER A 281 22.33 2.17 -20.81
CA SER A 281 23.30 2.89 -20.00
C SER A 281 23.83 2.10 -18.79
N VAL A 282 23.10 1.07 -18.33
CA VAL A 282 23.42 0.34 -17.09
C VAL A 282 23.79 -1.13 -17.33
N ALA A 283 23.31 -1.75 -18.40
CA ALA A 283 23.50 -3.17 -18.72
C ALA A 283 23.55 -3.35 -20.24
N PRO A 284 24.58 -2.82 -20.93
CA PRO A 284 24.61 -2.71 -22.39
C PRO A 284 24.56 -4.05 -23.12
N LYS A 285 24.99 -5.14 -22.47
CA LYS A 285 24.92 -6.51 -22.99
C LYS A 285 23.58 -7.21 -22.77
N CYS A 286 22.62 -6.57 -22.11
CA CYS A 286 21.34 -7.16 -21.76
C CYS A 286 20.17 -6.52 -22.51
N GLU A 287 19.05 -7.23 -22.55
CA GLU A 287 17.76 -6.77 -23.05
C GLU A 287 16.62 -7.32 -22.19
N VAL A 288 15.52 -6.56 -22.07
CA VAL A 288 14.27 -7.04 -21.45
C VAL A 288 13.47 -7.80 -22.48
N LYS A 289 12.98 -8.98 -22.10
CA LYS A 289 12.00 -9.76 -22.87
C LYS A 289 10.86 -10.22 -21.98
N VAL A 290 9.74 -10.57 -22.62
CA VAL A 290 8.68 -11.34 -21.96
C VAL A 290 9.14 -12.79 -21.86
N THR A 291 8.99 -13.37 -20.67
CA THR A 291 9.24 -14.79 -20.37
C THR A 291 8.00 -15.39 -19.72
N GLU A 292 7.89 -16.71 -19.72
CA GLU A 292 6.83 -17.43 -19.03
C GLU A 292 7.41 -18.17 -17.83
N LEU A 293 6.90 -17.84 -16.64
CA LEU A 293 7.29 -18.48 -15.39
C LEU A 293 6.14 -19.31 -14.82
N PRO A 294 6.42 -20.36 -14.02
CA PRO A 294 5.37 -21.10 -13.34
C PRO A 294 4.52 -20.20 -12.44
N THR A 295 3.21 -20.41 -12.45
CA THR A 295 2.30 -19.77 -11.50
C THR A 295 2.47 -20.41 -10.13
N LEU A 296 2.83 -19.59 -9.15
CA LEU A 296 3.13 -20.04 -7.80
C LEU A 296 1.86 -19.92 -6.94
N LEU A 297 0.94 -20.89 -7.06
CA LEU A 297 -0.25 -20.97 -6.18
C LEU A 297 0.00 -21.96 -5.03
N GLU A 298 -0.44 -21.61 -3.82
CA GLU A 298 -0.47 -22.57 -2.72
C GLU A 298 -1.59 -23.61 -2.92
N GLY A 299 -1.24 -24.90 -2.84
CA GLY A 299 -2.20 -25.97 -2.55
C GLY A 299 -2.96 -26.63 -3.71
N ILE A 300 -2.75 -26.24 -4.98
CA ILE A 300 -3.40 -26.92 -6.11
C ILE A 300 -2.39 -27.85 -6.79
N GLY A 301 -2.63 -29.16 -6.69
CA GLY A 301 -1.89 -30.17 -7.43
C GLY A 301 -2.06 -30.00 -8.95
N GLU A 302 -0.95 -30.17 -9.67
CA GLU A 302 -0.87 -30.68 -11.04
C GLU A 302 -1.64 -29.92 -12.15
N LEU A 303 -1.69 -28.59 -12.11
CA LEU A 303 -1.82 -27.81 -13.35
C LEU A 303 -0.59 -26.92 -13.49
N GLU A 304 0.32 -27.32 -14.39
CA GLU A 304 1.47 -26.52 -14.85
C GLU A 304 0.97 -25.29 -15.62
N SER A 305 0.35 -24.34 -14.91
CA SER A 305 0.01 -23.04 -15.47
C SER A 305 1.24 -22.14 -15.40
N THR A 306 1.50 -21.43 -16.50
CA THR A 306 2.49 -20.36 -16.55
C THR A 306 1.81 -19.00 -16.54
N ASN A 307 2.56 -17.97 -16.15
CA ASN A 307 2.18 -16.58 -16.30
C ASN A 307 3.32 -15.80 -16.97
N LYS A 308 2.94 -14.72 -17.65
CA LYS A 308 3.91 -13.83 -18.29
C LYS A 308 4.60 -12.98 -17.24
N GLN A 309 5.92 -12.92 -17.32
CA GLN A 309 6.76 -12.00 -16.58
C GLN A 309 7.74 -11.30 -17.51
N LEU A 310 8.39 -10.25 -17.01
CA LEU A 310 9.57 -9.70 -17.67
C LEU A 310 10.80 -10.46 -17.17
N GLY A 311 11.78 -10.63 -18.06
CA GLY A 311 13.07 -11.22 -17.76
C GLY A 311 14.18 -10.42 -18.42
N LEU A 312 15.38 -10.47 -17.83
CA LEU A 312 16.60 -9.88 -18.39
C LEU A 312 17.38 -10.95 -19.16
N PHE A 313 17.74 -10.70 -20.41
CA PHE A 313 18.40 -11.67 -21.30
C PHE A 313 19.69 -11.12 -21.89
N ALA A 314 20.67 -11.97 -22.13
CA ALA A 314 21.92 -11.57 -22.76
C ALA A 314 21.75 -11.36 -24.29
N LYS A 315 22.15 -10.20 -24.81
CA LYS A 315 22.21 -9.87 -26.26
C LYS A 315 23.43 -10.47 -26.94
N GLU A 316 24.47 -10.73 -26.16
CA GLU A 316 25.74 -11.32 -26.56
C GLU A 316 26.32 -12.15 -25.41
N ASP A 317 27.40 -12.89 -25.67
CA ASP A 317 28.06 -13.69 -24.62
C ASP A 317 28.63 -12.76 -23.52
N ILE A 318 28.42 -13.17 -22.27
CA ILE A 318 28.96 -12.54 -21.07
C ILE A 318 29.93 -13.52 -20.43
N GLU A 319 31.16 -13.06 -20.23
CA GLU A 319 32.24 -13.91 -19.73
C GLU A 319 32.13 -14.11 -18.21
N PRO A 320 32.65 -15.23 -17.68
CA PRO A 320 32.72 -15.46 -16.24
C PRO A 320 33.46 -14.31 -15.52
N GLY A 321 32.85 -13.75 -14.46
CA GLY A 321 33.40 -12.62 -13.70
C GLY A 321 33.10 -11.23 -14.26
N GLU A 322 32.55 -11.13 -15.48
CA GLU A 322 32.20 -9.86 -16.11
C GLU A 322 31.07 -9.12 -15.36
N GLU A 323 31.12 -7.79 -15.32
CA GLU A 323 30.03 -6.95 -14.82
C GLU A 323 28.88 -6.92 -15.84
N VAL A 324 27.66 -7.22 -15.36
CA VAL A 324 26.46 -7.40 -16.19
C VAL A 324 25.55 -6.17 -16.16
N LEU A 325 25.42 -5.55 -14.98
CA LEU A 325 24.53 -4.44 -14.69
C LEU A 325 25.15 -3.56 -13.61
N ASP A 326 25.03 -2.24 -13.76
CA ASP A 326 25.43 -1.25 -12.75
C ASP A 326 24.41 -0.10 -12.65
N GLU A 327 23.48 -0.20 -11.70
CA GLU A 327 22.35 0.70 -11.51
C GLU A 327 22.52 1.57 -10.26
N ILE A 328 22.25 2.88 -10.38
CA ILE A 328 22.06 3.77 -9.22
C ILE A 328 20.58 3.88 -8.91
N SER A 329 20.23 3.72 -7.64
CA SER A 329 18.87 3.93 -7.16
C SER A 329 18.77 5.22 -6.34
N LEU A 330 17.95 6.14 -6.83
CA LEU A 330 17.59 7.39 -6.14
C LEU A 330 16.31 7.23 -5.31
N LEU A 331 15.46 6.27 -5.66
CA LEU A 331 14.35 5.84 -4.82
C LEU A 331 14.89 4.96 -3.69
N ALA A 332 15.64 5.60 -2.79
CA ALA A 332 16.33 5.01 -1.66
C ALA A 332 16.03 5.80 -0.38
N ALA A 333 15.94 5.09 0.74
CA ALA A 333 15.66 5.65 2.04
C ALA A 333 16.33 4.85 3.17
N ASN A 334 16.52 5.50 4.31
CA ASN A 334 17.04 4.88 5.53
C ASN A 334 16.20 5.30 6.74
N ASN A 335 16.11 4.44 7.76
CA ASN A 335 15.35 4.68 8.99
C ASN A 335 16.23 5.11 10.17
N LEU A 336 17.45 5.60 9.91
CA LEU A 336 18.40 6.02 10.93
C LEU A 336 18.36 7.55 11.08
N LEU A 337 18.25 8.04 12.31
CA LEU A 337 18.30 9.48 12.57
C LEU A 337 19.76 9.96 12.63
N LYS A 338 20.09 10.99 11.84
CA LYS A 338 21.39 11.72 11.90
C LYS A 338 22.63 10.83 11.71
N GLU A 339 22.51 9.75 10.94
CA GLU A 339 23.66 8.93 10.56
C GLU A 339 24.43 9.56 9.38
N SER A 340 25.75 9.32 9.29
CA SER A 340 26.59 9.79 8.17
C SER A 340 26.33 9.02 6.87
N LEU A 341 25.10 9.10 6.35
CA LEU A 341 24.71 8.52 5.06
C LEU A 341 24.47 9.63 4.03
N CYS A 342 24.79 9.34 2.77
CA CYS A 342 24.41 10.18 1.65
C CYS A 342 22.88 10.17 1.50
N ASP A 343 22.26 11.34 1.41
CA ASP A 343 20.80 11.43 1.29
C ASP A 343 20.26 10.75 0.01
N ALA A 344 20.97 10.90 -1.11
CA ALA A 344 20.53 10.34 -2.40
C ALA A 344 20.62 8.81 -2.49
N CYS A 345 21.75 8.22 -2.11
CA CYS A 345 21.99 6.77 -2.32
C CYS A 345 22.03 5.96 -1.01
N SER A 346 21.89 6.61 0.15
CA SER A 346 21.96 5.99 1.48
C SER A 346 23.23 5.15 1.74
N SER A 347 24.32 5.49 1.05
CA SER A 347 25.65 4.93 1.29
C SER A 347 26.36 5.70 2.39
N THR A 348 27.28 5.05 3.10
CA THR A 348 28.10 5.73 4.12
C THR A 348 28.93 6.83 3.46
N LEU A 349 28.84 8.04 4.00
CA LEU A 349 29.63 9.17 3.54
C LEU A 349 31.13 8.87 3.70
N PRO A 350 31.95 9.19 2.70
CA PRO A 350 33.40 9.15 2.83
C PRO A 350 33.88 9.98 4.05
N PRO A 351 34.99 9.59 4.70
CA PRO A 351 35.60 10.41 5.74
C PRO A 351 35.93 11.82 5.24
N LEU A 352 35.66 12.83 6.07
CA LEU A 352 35.95 14.25 5.77
C LEU A 352 37.47 14.54 5.86
N THR A 353 38.22 14.07 4.87
CA THR A 353 39.63 14.39 4.65
C THR A 353 39.77 15.58 3.68
N ALA A 354 40.99 16.10 3.49
CA ALA A 354 41.24 17.18 2.53
C ALA A 354 40.87 16.83 1.08
N ASP A 355 40.81 15.53 0.75
CA ASP A 355 40.42 15.00 -0.57
C ASP A 355 38.97 14.48 -0.59
N SER A 356 38.17 14.83 0.42
CA SER A 356 36.77 14.41 0.50
C SER A 356 35.98 14.95 -0.68
N LYS A 357 35.18 14.07 -1.28
CA LYS A 357 34.22 14.44 -2.34
C LYS A 357 32.85 14.80 -1.79
N VAL A 358 32.64 14.65 -0.48
CA VAL A 358 31.37 14.96 0.17
C VAL A 358 31.01 16.42 -0.10
N VAL A 359 29.79 16.65 -0.56
CA VAL A 359 29.24 17.98 -0.84
C VAL A 359 27.93 18.16 -0.09
N ASP A 360 27.68 19.37 0.36
CA ASP A 360 26.45 19.84 0.98
C ASP A 360 25.48 20.42 -0.05
N CYS A 361 24.20 20.52 0.32
CA CYS A 361 23.26 21.36 -0.42
C CYS A 361 23.58 22.84 -0.15
N PRO A 362 23.64 23.72 -1.17
CA PRO A 362 23.92 25.13 -0.96
C PRO A 362 22.81 25.89 -0.23
N ASP A 363 21.60 25.32 -0.19
CA ASP A 363 20.39 25.98 0.30
C ASP A 363 19.91 25.46 1.68
N CYS A 364 20.45 24.33 2.18
CA CYS A 364 20.11 23.78 3.49
C CYS A 364 21.33 23.21 4.23
N ASP A 365 21.36 23.35 5.55
CA ASP A 365 22.56 23.04 6.36
C ASP A 365 22.70 21.56 6.77
N ASP A 366 21.64 20.74 6.59
CA ASP A 366 21.56 19.42 7.22
C ASP A 366 21.78 18.24 6.26
N ILE A 367 21.76 18.47 4.95
CA ILE A 367 21.76 17.39 3.94
C ILE A 367 23.10 17.30 3.22
N MET A 368 23.69 16.10 3.26
CA MET A 368 24.99 15.80 2.68
C MET A 368 24.90 14.71 1.59
N PHE A 369 25.73 14.85 0.56
CA PHE A 369 25.86 13.91 -0.56
C PHE A 369 27.28 13.37 -0.65
N CYS A 370 27.43 12.12 -1.11
CA CYS A 370 28.76 11.50 -1.21
C CYS A 370 29.67 12.15 -2.26
N ASP A 371 29.06 12.75 -3.30
CA ASP A 371 29.73 13.52 -4.35
C ASP A 371 28.74 14.44 -5.10
N THR A 372 29.29 15.27 -5.98
CA THR A 372 28.52 16.17 -6.85
C THR A 372 27.51 15.45 -7.72
N THR A 373 27.77 14.20 -8.14
CA THR A 373 26.83 13.42 -8.95
C THR A 373 25.56 13.10 -8.18
N CYS A 374 25.68 12.74 -6.89
CA CYS A 374 24.52 12.50 -6.03
C CYS A 374 23.76 13.80 -5.74
N LEU A 375 24.46 14.92 -5.54
CA LEU A 375 23.82 16.23 -5.38
C LEU A 375 23.01 16.61 -6.62
N GLU A 376 23.61 16.59 -7.81
CA GLU A 376 22.95 16.94 -9.07
C GLU A 376 21.70 16.09 -9.32
N ARG A 377 21.83 14.76 -9.14
CA ARG A 377 20.70 13.84 -9.27
C ARG A 377 19.61 14.10 -8.24
N ALA A 378 19.96 14.39 -6.99
CA ALA A 378 18.99 14.70 -5.96
C ALA A 378 18.23 15.99 -6.30
N GLN A 379 18.93 17.03 -6.76
CA GLN A 379 18.35 18.30 -7.19
C GLN A 379 17.39 18.12 -8.38
N GLU A 380 17.73 17.27 -9.34
CA GLU A 380 16.84 16.98 -10.48
C GLU A 380 15.64 16.12 -10.10
N SER A 381 15.77 15.26 -9.08
CA SER A 381 14.82 14.16 -8.88
C SER A 381 13.88 14.32 -7.71
N TYR A 382 14.30 14.82 -6.53
CA TYR A 382 13.45 14.85 -5.33
C TYR A 382 13.75 15.98 -4.33
N HIS A 383 14.99 16.46 -4.27
CA HIS A 383 15.47 17.31 -3.18
C HIS A 383 14.77 18.67 -3.10
N PRO A 384 14.43 19.35 -4.23
CA PRO A 384 13.69 20.61 -4.17
C PRO A 384 12.37 20.54 -3.39
N ALA A 385 11.69 19.39 -3.41
CA ALA A 385 10.43 19.20 -2.68
C ALA A 385 10.61 18.97 -1.16
N ILE A 386 11.84 18.75 -0.69
CA ILE A 386 12.13 18.48 0.73
C ILE A 386 13.24 19.37 1.31
N CYS A 387 13.81 20.26 0.51
CA CYS A 387 14.87 21.16 0.94
C CYS A 387 14.36 22.09 2.05
N ASN A 388 15.11 22.23 3.14
CA ASN A 388 14.71 23.01 4.33
C ASN A 388 13.40 22.58 4.99
N THR A 389 12.97 21.34 4.76
CA THR A 389 11.84 20.73 5.46
C THR A 389 12.34 19.84 6.59
N ASP A 390 11.51 19.63 7.61
CA ASP A 390 11.79 18.74 8.75
C ASP A 390 11.29 17.30 8.48
N ILE A 391 11.26 16.90 7.19
CA ILE A 391 10.73 15.60 6.75
C ILE A 391 11.63 14.43 7.15
N ASP A 392 12.92 14.70 7.38
CA ASP A 392 13.93 13.72 7.74
C ASP A 392 13.75 13.15 9.16
N THR A 393 12.83 13.72 9.96
CA THR A 393 12.45 13.19 11.29
C THR A 393 11.38 12.10 11.22
N ILE A 394 10.63 12.00 10.12
CA ILE A 394 9.54 11.03 9.98
C ILE A 394 10.09 9.61 9.96
N ALA A 395 9.47 8.72 10.76
CA ALA A 395 9.74 7.28 10.76
C ALA A 395 11.22 6.89 10.96
N LYS A 396 11.98 7.72 11.68
CA LYS A 396 13.35 7.42 12.10
C LYS A 396 13.39 6.73 13.45
N ASP A 397 14.41 5.89 13.63
CA ASP A 397 14.66 5.07 14.81
C ASP A 397 13.41 4.39 15.39
N PRO A 398 12.58 3.72 14.56
CA PRO A 398 11.34 3.11 15.03
C PRO A 398 11.62 1.89 15.91
N ASP A 399 10.58 1.43 16.62
CA ASP A 399 10.65 0.14 17.33
C ASP A 399 11.12 -0.97 16.35
N PRO A 400 11.98 -1.92 16.80
CA PRO A 400 12.45 -3.01 15.95
C PRO A 400 11.36 -3.76 15.17
N LYS A 401 10.15 -3.90 15.73
CA LYS A 401 9.00 -4.54 15.06
C LYS A 401 8.44 -3.71 13.91
N GLU A 402 8.61 -2.39 13.96
CA GLU A 402 8.09 -1.42 12.98
C GLU A 402 9.12 -1.05 11.90
N LYS A 403 10.41 -1.37 12.10
CA LYS A 403 11.49 -1.08 11.15
C LYS A 403 11.18 -1.42 9.69
N PRO A 404 10.60 -2.60 9.35
CA PRO A 404 10.23 -2.89 7.97
C PRO A 404 9.15 -1.94 7.43
N SER A 405 8.09 -1.68 8.19
CA SER A 405 6.99 -0.78 7.78
C SER A 405 7.47 0.66 7.61
N ALA A 406 8.35 1.13 8.50
CA ALA A 406 8.96 2.45 8.42
C ALA A 406 9.75 2.64 7.12
N LEU A 407 10.53 1.65 6.68
CA LEU A 407 11.27 1.75 5.42
C LEU A 407 10.36 1.88 4.20
N TYR A 408 9.21 1.19 4.19
CA TYR A 408 8.24 1.35 3.10
C TYR A 408 7.56 2.74 3.12
N LEU A 409 7.21 3.26 4.29
CA LEU A 409 6.71 4.63 4.43
C LEU A 409 7.73 5.64 3.90
N LEU A 410 9.02 5.46 4.23
CA LEU A 410 10.08 6.33 3.74
C LEU A 410 10.31 6.22 2.23
N LEU A 411 10.17 5.01 1.65
CA LEU A 411 10.20 4.84 0.18
C LEU A 411 8.99 5.52 -0.49
N ILE A 412 7.81 5.46 0.12
CA ILE A 412 6.64 6.23 -0.33
C ILE A 412 6.99 7.71 -0.27
N GLY A 413 7.48 8.23 0.85
CA GLY A 413 7.84 9.64 0.97
C GLY A 413 8.89 10.08 -0.06
N ARG A 414 9.92 9.26 -0.33
CA ARG A 414 10.88 9.53 -1.41
C ARG A 414 10.20 9.57 -2.78
N ALA A 415 9.26 8.67 -3.07
CA ALA A 415 8.49 8.72 -4.31
C ALA A 415 7.58 9.96 -4.40
N LEU A 416 6.96 10.39 -3.30
CA LEU A 416 6.14 11.61 -3.28
C LEU A 416 7.00 12.86 -3.54
N ALA A 417 8.17 12.95 -2.89
CA ALA A 417 9.15 14.00 -3.15
C ALA A 417 9.66 14.00 -4.60
N MET A 418 9.86 12.80 -5.16
CA MET A 418 10.23 12.66 -6.56
C MET A 418 9.16 13.17 -7.50
N ALA A 419 7.91 12.76 -7.27
CA ALA A 419 6.74 13.16 -8.03
C ALA A 419 6.52 14.68 -7.99
N ALA A 420 6.63 15.29 -6.79
CA ALA A 420 6.48 16.72 -6.60
C ALA A 420 7.58 17.52 -7.33
N THR A 421 8.84 17.11 -7.21
CA THR A 421 9.97 17.76 -7.88
C THR A 421 9.86 17.68 -9.40
N GLN A 422 9.51 16.49 -9.92
CA GLN A 422 9.42 16.23 -11.35
C GLN A 422 8.07 16.66 -11.96
N GLN A 423 7.12 17.08 -11.13
CA GLN A 423 5.76 17.48 -11.52
C GLN A 423 5.03 16.41 -12.33
N VAL A 424 5.11 15.16 -11.84
CA VAL A 424 4.44 14.00 -12.43
C VAL A 424 3.63 13.26 -11.38
N HIS A 425 2.62 12.50 -11.80
CA HIS A 425 1.89 11.62 -10.89
C HIS A 425 2.83 10.56 -10.29
N PRO A 426 2.73 10.19 -8.99
CA PRO A 426 3.67 9.24 -8.37
C PRO A 426 3.77 7.88 -9.07
N LEU A 427 2.68 7.40 -9.67
CA LEU A 427 2.67 6.14 -10.44
C LEU A 427 3.26 6.27 -11.86
N GLU A 428 3.55 7.49 -12.32
CA GLU A 428 4.19 7.77 -13.61
C GLU A 428 5.71 7.91 -13.50
N LEU A 429 6.26 7.94 -12.29
CA LEU A 429 7.71 7.88 -12.07
C LEU A 429 8.29 6.65 -12.75
N LYS A 430 9.40 6.81 -13.49
CA LYS A 430 10.03 5.69 -14.21
C LYS A 430 10.52 4.59 -13.25
N GLU A 431 10.84 4.95 -12.02
CA GLU A 431 11.23 4.04 -10.95
C GLU A 431 10.07 3.19 -10.42
N VAL A 432 8.82 3.58 -10.72
CA VAL A 432 7.59 3.00 -10.17
C VAL A 432 6.74 2.34 -11.26
N LYS A 433 6.54 3.01 -12.39
CA LYS A 433 5.52 2.65 -13.38
C LYS A 433 5.62 1.19 -13.82
N TYR A 434 6.83 0.72 -14.10
CA TYR A 434 7.07 -0.58 -14.74
C TYR A 434 7.43 -1.74 -13.80
N ILE A 435 7.63 -1.45 -12.51
CA ILE A 435 7.96 -2.48 -11.51
C ILE A 435 6.72 -3.32 -11.14
N TRP A 436 6.97 -4.57 -10.75
CA TRP A 436 5.92 -5.54 -10.46
C TRP A 436 5.24 -5.26 -9.11
N GLY A 437 3.90 -5.22 -9.11
CA GLY A 437 3.10 -4.99 -7.90
C GLY A 437 2.53 -6.23 -7.22
N ASP A 438 2.71 -7.42 -7.82
CA ASP A 438 2.12 -8.69 -7.35
C ASP A 438 0.62 -8.53 -7.06
N PHE A 439 -0.07 -7.90 -8.02
CA PHE A 439 -1.50 -7.65 -7.96
C PHE A 439 -2.28 -8.95 -8.21
N LEU A 440 -3.24 -9.24 -7.35
CA LEU A 440 -4.19 -10.32 -7.50
C LEU A 440 -5.40 -9.87 -8.34
N PRO A 441 -6.05 -10.78 -9.08
CA PRO A 441 -7.30 -10.47 -9.77
C PRO A 441 -8.35 -9.91 -8.81
N SER A 442 -9.15 -8.94 -9.24
CA SER A 442 -10.17 -8.33 -8.39
C SER A 442 -11.17 -9.33 -7.81
N ALA A 443 -11.55 -10.35 -8.60
CA ALA A 443 -12.43 -11.42 -8.14
C ALA A 443 -11.88 -12.25 -6.95
N SER A 444 -10.55 -12.31 -6.78
CA SER A 444 -9.93 -12.98 -5.62
C SER A 444 -9.96 -12.10 -4.35
N ASN A 445 -10.15 -10.79 -4.53
CA ASN A 445 -10.19 -9.80 -3.46
C ASN A 445 -11.62 -9.43 -3.04
N THR A 446 -12.62 -9.73 -3.87
CA THR A 446 -14.01 -9.39 -3.61
C THR A 446 -14.53 -10.11 -2.39
N ILE A 447 -15.11 -9.34 -1.45
CA ILE A 447 -15.79 -9.89 -0.29
C ILE A 447 -17.09 -10.55 -0.77
N PRO A 448 -17.27 -11.86 -0.60
CA PRO A 448 -18.50 -12.50 -1.05
C PRO A 448 -19.70 -12.01 -0.24
N LEU A 449 -20.82 -11.73 -0.91
CA LEU A 449 -22.03 -11.20 -0.28
C LEU A 449 -22.85 -12.27 0.47
N SER A 450 -22.59 -13.56 0.24
CA SER A 450 -23.36 -14.68 0.79
C SER A 450 -22.64 -15.34 1.98
N PRO A 451 -23.36 -15.68 3.08
CA PRO A 451 -22.84 -16.50 4.18
C PRO A 451 -22.35 -17.89 3.77
N ASN A 452 -22.81 -18.39 2.60
CA ASN A 452 -22.45 -19.69 2.02
C ASN A 452 -21.49 -19.55 0.83
N ALA A 453 -20.89 -18.37 0.64
CA ALA A 453 -19.91 -18.19 -0.41
C ALA A 453 -18.63 -18.99 -0.11
N GLY A 454 -17.82 -19.21 -1.15
CA GLY A 454 -16.59 -19.98 -1.09
C GLY A 454 -15.52 -19.41 -0.15
N PRO A 455 -14.23 -19.72 -0.38
CA PRO A 455 -13.17 -19.32 0.54
C PRO A 455 -13.13 -17.79 0.75
N PRO A 456 -12.63 -17.33 1.91
CA PRO A 456 -12.57 -15.90 2.20
C PRO A 456 -11.75 -15.10 1.20
N PRO A 457 -11.98 -13.78 1.12
CA PRO A 457 -11.20 -12.91 0.25
C PRO A 457 -9.71 -13.02 0.59
N THR A 458 -8.87 -13.07 -0.45
CA THR A 458 -7.42 -13.17 -0.29
C THR A 458 -6.82 -11.78 -0.27
N TRP A 459 -6.72 -11.17 0.91
CA TRP A 459 -6.06 -9.88 1.12
C TRP A 459 -4.60 -10.10 1.51
N THR A 460 -3.68 -9.47 0.77
CA THR A 460 -2.24 -9.74 0.89
C THR A 460 -1.38 -8.49 1.07
N LEU A 461 -1.93 -7.29 0.88
CA LEU A 461 -1.20 -6.05 1.12
C LEU A 461 -1.26 -5.73 2.62
N PRO A 462 -0.11 -5.67 3.35
CA PRO A 462 -0.11 -5.22 4.73
C PRO A 462 -0.68 -3.81 4.85
N PHE A 463 -1.31 -3.51 5.98
CA PHE A 463 -1.94 -2.21 6.19
C PHE A 463 -1.91 -1.81 7.66
N SER A 464 -1.62 -0.55 7.94
CA SER A 464 -1.92 0.07 9.24
C SER A 464 -2.38 1.50 9.02
N PHE A 465 -3.15 2.04 9.97
CA PHE A 465 -3.54 3.45 9.94
C PHE A 465 -2.29 4.35 9.89
N SER A 466 -1.28 4.05 10.71
CA SER A 466 -0.04 4.83 10.81
C SER A 466 0.78 4.83 9.52
N SER A 467 0.96 3.70 8.86
CA SER A 467 1.88 3.57 7.72
C SER A 467 1.22 3.84 6.37
N ASN A 468 -0.11 3.67 6.27
CA ASN A 468 -0.82 3.77 5.01
C ASN A 468 -1.69 5.03 4.92
N ILE A 469 -2.19 5.57 6.05
CA ILE A 469 -3.05 6.76 6.07
C ILE A 469 -2.30 7.95 6.63
N SER A 470 -2.07 8.00 7.95
CA SER A 470 -1.57 9.23 8.58
C SER A 470 -0.11 9.53 8.24
N GLY A 471 0.74 8.51 8.11
CA GLY A 471 2.14 8.68 7.74
C GLY A 471 2.33 9.37 6.38
N PRO A 472 1.78 8.84 5.27
CA PRO A 472 1.89 9.48 3.96
C PRO A 472 1.27 10.87 3.91
N LEU A 473 0.17 11.12 4.63
CA LEU A 473 -0.41 12.46 4.73
C LEU A 473 0.52 13.42 5.47
N HIS A 474 1.13 12.99 6.58
CA HIS A 474 2.09 13.79 7.33
C HIS A 474 3.35 14.12 6.52
N VAL A 475 3.80 13.18 5.68
CA VAL A 475 4.89 13.41 4.72
C VAL A 475 4.52 14.55 3.76
N LEU A 476 3.31 14.56 3.20
CA LEU A 476 2.85 15.62 2.29
C LEU A 476 2.74 16.97 2.98
N GLU A 477 2.19 17.01 4.21
CA GLU A 477 2.11 18.23 5.01
C GLU A 477 3.51 18.81 5.28
N LYS A 478 4.51 17.97 5.60
CA LYS A 478 5.90 18.42 5.78
C LYS A 478 6.56 18.93 4.49
N MET A 479 6.02 18.58 3.33
CA MET A 479 6.43 19.07 2.01
C MET A 479 5.62 20.32 1.59
N ASP A 480 4.81 20.89 2.49
CA ASP A 480 3.88 21.98 2.21
C ASP A 480 2.88 21.66 1.07
N ILE A 481 2.48 20.40 0.96
CA ILE A 481 1.44 19.95 0.01
C ILE A 481 0.11 19.81 0.75
N ASP A 482 -0.87 20.61 0.34
CA ASP A 482 -2.24 20.56 0.85
C ASP A 482 -2.93 19.23 0.46
N ILE A 483 -3.18 18.40 1.47
CA ILE A 483 -3.73 17.05 1.35
C ILE A 483 -5.19 16.97 0.89
N PHE A 484 -5.89 18.10 0.82
CA PHE A 484 -7.27 18.22 0.37
C PHE A 484 -7.34 18.63 -1.10
N THR A 485 -6.52 19.60 -1.52
CA THR A 485 -6.53 20.10 -2.90
C THR A 485 -5.79 19.18 -3.88
N SER A 486 -4.93 18.30 -3.38
CA SER A 486 -4.07 17.44 -4.19
C SER A 486 -4.59 16.00 -4.37
N LEU A 487 -5.90 15.80 -4.25
CA LEU A 487 -6.52 14.47 -4.20
C LEU A 487 -6.41 13.70 -5.53
N ASP A 488 -6.29 14.38 -6.66
CA ASP A 488 -6.07 13.75 -7.97
C ASP A 488 -4.72 13.02 -8.05
N THR A 489 -3.73 13.49 -7.29
CA THR A 489 -2.33 13.04 -7.34
C THR A 489 -1.96 12.18 -6.13
N TYR A 490 -2.52 12.49 -4.96
CA TYR A 490 -2.15 11.91 -3.67
C TYR A 490 -3.35 11.30 -2.92
N ASP A 491 -4.18 10.54 -3.64
CA ASP A 491 -5.26 9.73 -3.05
C ASP A 491 -4.71 8.47 -2.36
N LEU A 492 -5.46 7.90 -1.41
CA LEU A 492 -4.98 6.76 -0.61
C LEU A 492 -4.69 5.51 -1.45
N TRP A 493 -5.46 5.28 -2.52
CA TRP A 493 -5.24 4.15 -3.42
C TRP A 493 -3.88 4.27 -4.15
N VAL A 494 -3.36 5.48 -4.35
CA VAL A 494 -2.02 5.73 -4.91
C VAL A 494 -0.96 5.23 -3.94
N PHE A 495 -1.07 5.55 -2.65
CA PHE A 495 -0.14 5.08 -1.61
C PHE A 495 -0.14 3.56 -1.50
N ASN A 496 -1.33 2.93 -1.51
CA ASN A 496 -1.44 1.48 -1.50
C ASN A 496 -0.85 0.83 -2.77
N THR A 497 -0.97 1.48 -3.93
CA THR A 497 -0.37 1.01 -5.19
C THR A 497 1.16 1.11 -5.16
N LEU A 498 1.70 2.23 -4.67
CA LEU A 498 3.14 2.40 -4.42
C LEU A 498 3.65 1.33 -3.45
N TYR A 499 2.94 1.12 -2.34
CA TYR A 499 3.34 0.13 -1.35
C TYR A 499 3.35 -1.29 -1.93
N ALA A 500 2.31 -1.67 -2.68
CA ALA A 500 2.24 -2.97 -3.34
C ALA A 500 3.42 -3.20 -4.30
N LYS A 501 3.81 -2.17 -5.07
CA LYS A 501 4.99 -2.20 -5.95
C LYS A 501 6.30 -2.31 -5.17
N PHE A 502 6.51 -1.48 -4.14
CA PHE A 502 7.75 -1.51 -3.35
C PHE A 502 7.93 -2.82 -2.59
N ARG A 503 6.86 -3.39 -2.03
CA ARG A 503 6.94 -4.68 -1.33
C ARG A 503 7.41 -5.82 -2.24
N GLY A 504 7.10 -5.74 -3.55
CA GLY A 504 7.51 -6.74 -4.53
C GLY A 504 8.95 -6.59 -5.01
N THR A 505 9.53 -5.39 -4.98
CA THR A 505 10.78 -5.11 -5.71
C THR A 505 11.86 -4.36 -4.93
N ALA A 506 11.56 -3.79 -3.77
CA ALA A 506 12.55 -3.11 -2.96
C ALA A 506 13.53 -4.11 -2.33
N SER A 507 14.81 -3.74 -2.30
CA SER A 507 15.84 -4.47 -1.56
C SER A 507 16.14 -3.74 -0.25
N ALA A 508 16.58 -4.48 0.77
CA ALA A 508 16.91 -3.92 2.08
C ALA A 508 18.32 -4.33 2.53
N ARG A 509 19.07 -3.39 3.09
CA ARG A 509 20.38 -3.63 3.70
C ARG A 509 20.15 -3.85 5.18
N VAL A 510 20.47 -5.07 5.61
CA VAL A 510 20.41 -5.47 7.00
C VAL A 510 21.71 -5.08 7.69
N ASN A 511 21.60 -4.42 8.85
CA ASN A 511 22.74 -4.12 9.68
C ASN A 511 23.29 -5.42 10.30
N PRO A 512 24.56 -5.79 10.06
CA PRO A 512 25.11 -7.06 10.55
C PRO A 512 25.17 -7.18 12.08
N ARG A 513 25.14 -6.05 12.81
CA ARG A 513 25.21 -6.04 14.28
C ARG A 513 23.83 -6.18 14.91
N THR A 514 22.83 -5.49 14.36
CA THR A 514 21.48 -5.46 14.93
C THR A 514 20.56 -6.52 14.31
N GLY A 515 20.89 -7.01 13.10
CA GLY A 515 20.05 -7.95 12.35
C GLY A 515 18.80 -7.31 11.75
N HIS A 516 18.67 -5.98 11.82
CA HIS A 516 17.49 -5.25 11.33
C HIS A 516 17.76 -4.54 10.00
N PRO A 517 16.74 -4.41 9.13
CA PRO A 517 16.84 -3.61 7.92
C PRO A 517 16.89 -2.12 8.28
N GLU A 518 17.85 -1.39 7.71
CA GLU A 518 18.09 0.02 8.00
C GLU A 518 18.10 0.93 6.78
N VAL A 519 18.34 0.36 5.60
CA VAL A 519 18.28 1.06 4.31
C VAL A 519 17.44 0.22 3.36
N ALA A 520 16.58 0.85 2.60
CA ALA A 520 15.82 0.23 1.51
C ALA A 520 15.97 1.05 0.22
N ALA A 521 15.94 0.36 -0.92
CA ALA A 521 15.95 1.02 -2.22
C ALA A 521 15.17 0.19 -3.25
N VAL A 522 14.57 0.89 -4.20
CA VAL A 522 13.97 0.29 -5.40
C VAL A 522 15.01 0.30 -6.51
N HIS A 523 15.20 -0.85 -7.15
CA HIS A 523 16.13 -1.04 -8.27
C HIS A 523 15.34 -1.48 -9.51
N PRO A 524 14.76 -0.55 -10.28
CA PRO A 524 13.80 -0.84 -11.35
C PRO A 524 14.32 -1.78 -12.44
N LEU A 525 15.62 -1.76 -12.73
CA LEU A 525 16.22 -2.56 -13.79
C LEU A 525 16.82 -3.86 -13.26
N TRP A 526 17.39 -3.85 -12.04
CA TRP A 526 17.83 -5.06 -11.35
C TRP A 526 16.69 -6.05 -11.09
N CYS A 527 15.48 -5.56 -10.73
CA CYS A 527 14.35 -6.42 -10.40
C CYS A 527 13.73 -7.13 -11.62
N LEU A 528 14.23 -6.86 -12.83
CA LEU A 528 13.87 -7.59 -14.06
C LEU A 528 14.59 -8.95 -14.19
N ALA A 529 15.70 -9.16 -13.49
CA ALA A 529 16.39 -10.44 -13.48
C ALA A 529 15.68 -11.41 -12.53
N ASN A 530 15.06 -12.45 -13.09
CA ASN A 530 14.25 -13.41 -12.34
C ASN A 530 15.08 -14.30 -11.39
N HIS A 531 14.40 -14.87 -10.40
CA HIS A 531 15.02 -15.71 -9.39
C HIS A 531 15.33 -17.14 -9.87
N ASP A 532 16.54 -17.62 -9.60
CA ASP A 532 16.89 -19.04 -9.55
C ASP A 532 17.74 -19.33 -8.28
N CYS A 533 17.57 -20.51 -7.68
CA CYS A 533 18.40 -20.93 -6.55
C CYS A 533 19.80 -21.40 -6.99
N ASP A 534 20.03 -21.62 -8.28
CA ASP A 534 21.34 -21.72 -8.93
C ASP A 534 21.45 -20.54 -9.90
N PRO A 535 21.77 -19.32 -9.43
CA PRO A 535 21.81 -18.13 -10.29
C PRO A 535 23.07 -18.12 -11.19
N ASN A 536 23.04 -17.41 -12.33
CA ASN A 536 24.26 -17.16 -13.14
C ASN A 536 24.93 -15.83 -12.76
N VAL A 537 24.23 -14.95 -12.04
CA VAL A 537 24.82 -13.74 -11.48
C VAL A 537 24.93 -13.81 -9.95
N ARG A 538 25.80 -12.96 -9.42
CA ARG A 538 25.81 -12.54 -8.02
C ARG A 538 25.63 -11.03 -8.00
N TRP A 539 25.19 -10.49 -6.87
CA TRP A 539 25.05 -9.05 -6.70
C TRP A 539 25.68 -8.56 -5.40
N GLU A 540 25.98 -7.27 -5.39
CA GLU A 540 26.40 -6.51 -4.23
C GLU A 540 25.67 -5.18 -4.26
N TRP A 541 25.26 -4.71 -3.08
CA TRP A 541 24.67 -3.39 -2.94
C TRP A 541 25.51 -2.52 -1.98
N GLY A 542 26.15 -1.49 -2.54
CA GLY A 542 26.96 -0.52 -1.81
C GLY A 542 26.92 0.83 -2.50
N ALA A 543 25.83 1.58 -2.32
CA ALA A 543 25.41 2.78 -3.08
C ALA A 543 24.82 2.46 -4.47
N ARG A 544 25.48 1.56 -5.20
CA ARG A 544 25.05 1.08 -6.53
C ARG A 544 24.66 -0.39 -6.44
N MET A 545 23.64 -0.78 -7.21
CA MET A 545 23.25 -2.17 -7.38
C MET A 545 23.98 -2.74 -8.59
N ARG A 546 24.79 -3.77 -8.38
CA ARG A 546 25.64 -4.35 -9.43
C ARG A 546 25.46 -5.83 -9.57
N PHE A 547 25.41 -6.32 -10.81
CA PHE A 547 25.51 -7.74 -11.14
C PHE A 547 26.90 -8.08 -11.67
N TRP A 548 27.43 -9.21 -11.21
CA TRP A 548 28.57 -9.87 -11.84
C TRP A 548 28.19 -11.28 -12.25
N CYS A 549 28.56 -11.64 -13.47
CA CYS A 549 28.49 -13.02 -13.90
C CYS A 549 29.35 -13.88 -12.98
N ARG A 550 28.78 -14.97 -12.47
CA ARG A 550 29.52 -15.90 -11.62
C ARG A 550 30.63 -16.54 -12.43
N GLU A 551 31.75 -16.81 -11.77
CA GLU A 551 32.84 -17.64 -12.32
C GLU A 551 32.47 -19.12 -12.32
N ARG A 552 31.63 -19.52 -11.35
CA ARG A 552 31.16 -20.88 -11.15
C ARG A 552 29.72 -20.90 -10.64
N ARG A 553 28.90 -21.79 -11.21
CA ARG A 553 27.53 -22.08 -10.77
C ARG A 553 27.55 -22.80 -9.41
N ILE A 554 26.44 -22.77 -8.67
CA ILE A 554 26.36 -23.43 -7.34
C ILE A 554 26.57 -24.93 -7.46
N ARG A 555 26.10 -25.51 -8.57
CA ARG A 555 26.26 -26.94 -8.88
C ARG A 555 27.66 -27.32 -9.37
N GLY A 556 28.53 -26.34 -9.52
CA GLY A 556 29.93 -26.55 -9.87
C GLY A 556 30.24 -26.50 -11.37
N GLU A 557 29.26 -26.22 -12.23
CA GLU A 557 29.50 -25.92 -13.65
C GLU A 557 30.27 -24.59 -13.82
N SER A 558 30.94 -24.41 -14.96
CA SER A 558 31.57 -23.14 -15.31
C SER A 558 30.53 -22.03 -15.40
N GLY A 559 30.90 -20.82 -15.00
CA GLY A 559 30.08 -19.64 -15.19
C GLY A 559 30.03 -19.15 -16.65
N GLY A 560 29.58 -17.92 -16.82
CA GLY A 560 29.27 -17.32 -18.13
C GLY A 560 27.77 -17.34 -18.43
N ILE A 561 27.35 -16.48 -19.36
CA ILE A 561 25.98 -16.41 -19.87
C ILE A 561 26.07 -16.32 -21.39
N LYS A 562 25.42 -17.25 -22.09
CA LYS A 562 25.43 -17.24 -23.56
C LYS A 562 24.40 -16.26 -24.11
N LYS A 563 24.66 -15.76 -25.31
CA LYS A 563 23.68 -14.97 -26.07
C LYS A 563 22.32 -15.68 -26.09
N GLY A 564 21.29 -14.96 -25.67
CA GLY A 564 19.91 -15.43 -25.60
C GLY A 564 19.53 -16.15 -24.30
N GLU A 565 20.49 -16.43 -23.40
CA GLU A 565 20.18 -16.96 -22.07
C GLU A 565 19.66 -15.86 -21.13
N GLU A 566 18.81 -16.26 -20.19
CA GLU A 566 18.27 -15.38 -19.16
C GLU A 566 19.33 -15.11 -18.08
N VAL A 567 19.40 -13.86 -17.62
CA VAL A 567 20.14 -13.43 -16.44
C VAL A 567 19.31 -13.79 -15.21
N LEU A 568 19.76 -14.80 -14.48
CA LEU A 568 19.09 -15.38 -13.32
C LEU A 568 19.78 -14.92 -12.04
N ASN A 569 19.05 -14.15 -11.24
CA ASN A 569 19.43 -13.60 -9.96
C ASN A 569 18.93 -14.48 -8.79
N HIS A 570 19.22 -14.12 -7.54
CA HIS A 570 18.67 -14.73 -6.34
C HIS A 570 18.09 -13.68 -5.37
N TYR A 571 16.92 -13.98 -4.76
CA TYR A 571 16.21 -13.08 -3.84
C TYR A 571 16.23 -13.59 -2.39
N CYS A 572 16.83 -14.76 -2.17
CA CYS A 572 17.03 -15.35 -0.87
C CYS A 572 18.50 -15.74 -0.71
N ASP A 573 18.88 -16.12 0.52
CA ASP A 573 20.16 -16.76 0.77
C ASP A 573 20.17 -18.17 0.16
N ILE A 574 20.99 -18.34 -0.87
CA ILE A 574 21.09 -19.57 -1.65
C ILE A 574 21.93 -20.66 -0.96
N GLU A 575 22.58 -20.35 0.15
CA GLU A 575 23.29 -21.32 0.98
C GLU A 575 22.33 -22.10 1.91
N LEU A 576 21.11 -21.59 2.12
CA LEU A 576 20.10 -22.25 2.95
C LEU A 576 19.57 -23.54 2.30
N PRO A 577 19.06 -24.51 3.10
CA PRO A 577 18.33 -25.68 2.60
C PRO A 577 17.04 -25.31 1.85
N VAL A 578 16.57 -26.19 0.94
CA VAL A 578 15.42 -25.93 0.06
C VAL A 578 14.14 -25.50 0.79
N LYS A 579 13.87 -26.07 1.97
CA LYS A 579 12.69 -25.72 2.77
C LYS A 579 12.77 -24.25 3.19
N GLU A 580 13.88 -23.86 3.79
CA GLU A 580 14.12 -22.50 4.28
C GLU A 580 14.18 -21.51 3.10
N ARG A 581 14.84 -21.84 1.98
CA ARG A 581 14.84 -20.97 0.79
C ARG A 581 13.42 -20.69 0.28
N ARG A 582 12.56 -21.71 0.24
CA ARG A 582 11.16 -21.56 -0.20
C ARG A 582 10.33 -20.75 0.80
N GLU A 583 10.54 -20.94 2.10
CA GLU A 583 9.88 -20.16 3.15
C GLU A 583 10.28 -18.68 3.08
N TRP A 584 11.56 -18.38 2.88
CA TRP A 584 12.05 -17.00 2.75
C TRP A 584 11.60 -16.32 1.45
N ALA A 585 11.69 -17.03 0.32
CA ALA A 585 11.39 -16.44 -0.99
C ALA A 585 9.88 -16.27 -1.26
N ILE A 586 9.00 -16.91 -0.47
CA ILE A 586 7.55 -16.90 -0.72
C ILE A 586 6.98 -15.48 -0.79
N GLY A 587 7.48 -14.59 0.08
CA GLY A 587 7.01 -13.21 0.16
C GLY A 587 7.42 -12.35 -1.04
N SER A 588 8.57 -12.64 -1.65
CA SER A 588 9.12 -11.90 -2.81
C SER A 588 8.73 -12.52 -4.15
N LEU A 589 8.42 -13.83 -4.19
CA LEU A 589 8.02 -14.51 -5.42
C LEU A 589 6.51 -14.65 -5.58
N GLY A 590 5.73 -14.42 -4.51
CA GLY A 590 4.30 -14.72 -4.47
C GLY A 590 3.99 -16.20 -4.28
N GLY A 591 5.01 -17.04 -4.06
CA GLY A 591 4.86 -18.48 -3.81
C GLY A 591 6.20 -19.24 -3.76
N ARG A 592 6.15 -20.57 -3.64
CA ARG A 592 7.37 -21.38 -3.47
C ARG A 592 8.16 -21.49 -4.78
N CYS A 593 9.48 -21.30 -4.71
CA CYS A 593 10.36 -21.43 -5.88
C CYS A 593 10.31 -22.82 -6.53
N MET A 594 10.13 -22.84 -7.86
CA MET A 594 10.00 -24.04 -8.70
C MET A 594 11.19 -24.28 -9.63
N CYS A 595 12.35 -23.64 -9.37
CA CYS A 595 13.56 -23.84 -10.16
C CYS A 595 14.06 -25.31 -10.11
N GLY A 596 14.91 -25.69 -11.07
CA GLY A 596 15.44 -27.05 -11.17
C GLY A 596 16.20 -27.50 -9.91
N ARG A 597 16.91 -26.58 -9.23
CA ARG A 597 17.60 -26.88 -7.97
C ARG A 597 16.62 -27.23 -6.86
N CYS A 598 15.58 -26.42 -6.66
CA CYS A 598 14.57 -26.65 -5.63
C CYS A 598 13.80 -27.96 -5.86
N LYS A 599 13.35 -28.23 -7.09
CA LYS A 599 12.65 -29.48 -7.41
C LYS A 599 13.51 -30.72 -7.11
N ARG A 600 14.81 -30.68 -7.42
CA ARG A 600 15.75 -31.77 -7.10
C ARG A 600 15.92 -31.95 -5.59
N GLU A 601 16.27 -30.88 -4.88
CA GLU A 601 16.56 -30.95 -3.44
C GLU A 601 15.31 -31.32 -2.61
N ALA A 602 14.12 -31.01 -3.11
CA ALA A 602 12.84 -31.42 -2.50
C ALA A 602 12.40 -32.85 -2.88
N GLY A 603 13.10 -33.53 -3.80
CA GLY A 603 12.74 -34.88 -4.26
C GLY A 603 11.59 -34.93 -5.29
N GLU A 604 11.22 -33.80 -5.88
CA GLU A 604 10.05 -33.64 -6.77
C GLU A 604 10.32 -34.05 -8.23
N LEU A 605 11.57 -34.40 -8.59
CA LEU A 605 11.92 -34.84 -9.95
C LEU A 605 11.90 -36.36 -10.16
N ASN A 606 11.58 -37.16 -9.14
CA ASN A 606 11.53 -38.63 -9.25
C ASN A 606 10.10 -39.14 -9.38
N GLY A 607 9.53 -38.95 -10.55
CA GLY A 607 8.15 -39.31 -10.88
C GLY A 607 8.01 -40.16 -12.15
N HIS A 608 8.96 -41.04 -12.49
CA HIS A 608 8.74 -42.10 -13.49
C HIS A 608 9.49 -43.40 -13.12
N GLY A 609 8.72 -44.42 -12.73
CA GLY A 609 9.07 -45.83 -12.86
C GLY A 609 10.01 -46.44 -11.82
N HIS A 610 9.49 -46.77 -10.63
CA HIS A 610 10.05 -47.89 -9.86
C HIS A 610 9.03 -49.04 -9.86
N GLU A 611 9.13 -49.89 -10.87
CA GLU A 611 8.64 -51.27 -10.75
C GLU A 611 9.46 -51.94 -9.64
N HIS A 612 8.77 -52.36 -8.58
CA HIS A 612 9.32 -53.18 -7.52
C HIS A 612 9.71 -54.56 -8.07
N GLY A 613 10.98 -54.72 -8.44
CA GLY A 613 11.61 -56.02 -8.56
C GLY A 613 11.86 -56.60 -7.16
N LEU A 614 10.97 -57.51 -6.74
CA LEU A 614 11.20 -58.39 -5.59
C LEU A 614 12.24 -59.45 -5.98
N GLU A 615 13.51 -59.24 -5.64
CA GLU A 615 14.47 -60.35 -5.56
C GLU A 615 14.37 -61.03 -4.20
N LYS A 616 13.99 -62.30 -4.27
CA LYS A 616 13.97 -63.26 -3.17
C LYS A 616 15.39 -63.57 -2.73
N GLU A 617 15.69 -63.38 -1.45
CA GLU A 617 16.78 -64.08 -0.80
C GLU A 617 16.39 -65.56 -0.64
N ALA A 618 17.20 -66.43 -1.24
CA ALA A 618 17.28 -67.85 -0.92
C ALA A 618 18.74 -68.16 -0.57
N GLU A 619 18.87 -68.77 0.61
CA GLU A 619 20.08 -69.32 1.28
C GLU A 619 20.98 -68.36 2.08
#